data_AF-A0A7Z0LMA9-F1
#
_entry.id   AF-A0A7Z0LMA9-F1
#
_cell.length_a   1.000
_cell.length_b   1.000
_cell.length_c   1.000
_cell.angle_alpha   90.00
_cell.angle_beta   90.00
_cell.angle_gamma   90.00
#
_symmetry.space_group_name_H-M   'P 1'
#
loop_
_entity.id
_entity.type
_entity.pdbx_description
1 polymer ?
#
loop_
_entity_poly.entity_id
_entity_poly.type
_entity_poly.pdbx_seq_one_letter_code
_entity_poly.pdbx_strand_id
1 'polypeptide(L)'
;MTALPAIAELHDTPVPKRVTRRNTYAIKVRGNRMNDCHLFDGDVIIIRRFQHDTQDETAVAEINRRSVALKRLSIGHDGVHLQPEQAGTPAMFLHNRDIQVLGLVMGIEHQAS
;
A
#
# COMPACT_ATOMS: atom_id res chain seq x y z
N MET A 1 66.84 3.23 -0.34
CA MET A 1 65.71 4.19 -0.38
C MET A 1 64.49 3.42 -0.84
N THR A 2 63.69 2.92 0.10
CA THR A 2 62.46 2.16 -0.19
C THR A 2 61.28 3.11 -0.02
N ALA A 3 60.52 3.35 -1.08
CA ALA A 3 59.30 4.14 -1.02
C ALA A 3 58.19 3.34 -0.34
N LEU A 4 57.51 3.94 0.63
CA LEU A 4 56.29 3.42 1.25
C LEU A 4 55.14 3.44 0.24
N PRO A 5 54.22 2.46 0.24
CA PRO A 5 53.03 2.51 -0.61
C PRO A 5 52.06 3.59 -0.10
N ALA A 6 51.50 4.35 -1.03
CA ALA A 6 50.48 5.35 -0.78
C ALA A 6 49.22 4.70 -0.17
N ILE A 7 48.69 5.31 0.89
CA ILE A 7 47.44 4.91 1.53
C ILE A 7 46.32 5.34 0.59
N ALA A 8 45.51 4.39 0.11
CA ALA A 8 44.34 4.69 -0.70
C ALA A 8 43.31 5.43 0.15
N GLU A 9 42.89 6.63 -0.27
CA GLU A 9 41.81 7.36 0.37
C GLU A 9 40.50 6.60 0.20
N LEU A 10 39.88 6.21 1.33
CA LEU A 10 38.53 5.69 1.37
C LEU A 10 37.55 6.82 1.04
N HIS A 11 37.09 6.87 -0.20
CA HIS A 11 35.95 7.72 -0.56
C HIS A 11 34.67 7.06 -0.03
N ASP A 12 34.02 7.72 0.93
CA ASP A 12 32.71 7.33 1.43
C ASP A 12 31.69 7.59 0.31
N THR A 13 31.35 6.55 -0.46
CA THR A 13 30.33 6.66 -1.49
C THR A 13 28.98 6.80 -0.80
N PRO A 14 28.20 7.88 -1.06
CA PRO A 14 26.89 8.02 -0.45
C PRO A 14 26.00 6.86 -0.87
N VAL A 15 25.66 6.00 0.10
CA VAL A 15 24.74 4.89 -0.13
C VAL A 15 23.39 5.48 -0.55
N PRO A 16 22.81 5.06 -1.69
CA PRO A 16 21.52 5.55 -2.12
C PRO A 16 20.47 5.18 -1.07
N LYS A 17 19.87 6.20 -0.44
CA LYS A 17 18.76 6.02 0.50
C LYS A 17 17.54 5.53 -0.28
N ARG A 18 17.06 4.33 0.02
CA ARG A 18 15.78 3.85 -0.52
C ARG A 18 14.64 4.56 0.20
N VAL A 19 13.74 5.13 -0.57
CA VAL A 19 12.52 5.79 -0.09
C VAL A 19 11.33 4.87 -0.37
N THR A 20 10.45 4.75 0.63
CA THR A 20 9.16 4.07 0.49
C THR A 20 8.05 5.04 0.85
N ARG A 21 7.11 5.25 -0.06
CA ARG A 21 5.89 6.02 0.20
C ARG A 21 4.84 5.07 0.76
N ARG A 22 4.20 5.47 1.87
CA ARG A 22 3.17 4.70 2.57
C ARG A 22 1.88 5.50 2.58
N ASN A 23 0.83 4.96 1.97
CA ASN A 23 -0.51 5.54 2.01
C ASN A 23 -1.45 4.56 2.70
N THR A 24 -2.20 5.03 3.69
CA THR A 24 -3.26 4.26 4.36
C THR A 24 -4.60 4.94 4.18
N TYR A 25 -5.57 4.19 3.68
CA TYR A 25 -6.95 4.63 3.47
C TYR A 25 -7.85 3.87 4.45
N ALA A 26 -8.66 4.59 5.21
CA ALA A 26 -9.72 4.01 6.03
C ALA A 26 -11.07 4.35 5.40
N ILE A 27 -11.81 3.33 4.99
CA ILE A 27 -13.13 3.48 4.36
C ILE A 27 -14.17 2.68 5.14
N LYS A 28 -15.34 3.26 5.34
CA LYS A 28 -16.48 2.63 6.00
C LYS A 28 -17.56 2.31 4.99
N VAL A 29 -18.10 1.10 5.04
CA VAL A 29 -19.25 0.66 4.25
C VAL A 29 -20.51 1.40 4.69
N ARG A 30 -21.35 1.80 3.72
CA ARG A 30 -22.67 2.42 3.94
C ARG A 30 -23.77 1.58 3.30
N GLY A 31 -24.78 1.23 4.09
CA GLY A 31 -25.94 0.45 3.69
C GLY A 31 -25.64 -1.02 3.36
N ASN A 32 -26.65 -1.74 2.86
CA ASN A 32 -26.59 -3.20 2.67
C ASN A 32 -26.20 -3.63 1.24
N ARG A 33 -25.46 -2.80 0.51
CA ARG A 33 -25.22 -3.02 -0.94
C ARG A 33 -24.06 -3.97 -1.27
N MET A 34 -23.30 -4.41 -0.27
CA MET A 34 -22.07 -5.19 -0.48
C MET A 34 -22.13 -6.61 0.11
N ASN A 35 -23.35 -7.16 0.21
CA ASN A 35 -23.60 -8.48 0.77
C ASN A 35 -22.85 -9.61 0.05
N ASP A 36 -22.65 -9.52 -1.26
CA ASP A 36 -21.93 -10.53 -2.06
C ASP A 36 -20.47 -10.71 -1.62
N CYS A 37 -19.90 -9.68 -0.99
CA CYS A 37 -18.54 -9.67 -0.45
C CYS A 37 -18.51 -9.88 1.08
N HIS A 38 -19.65 -10.21 1.68
CA HIS A 38 -19.85 -10.29 3.14
C HIS A 38 -19.41 -9.00 3.86
N LEU A 39 -19.72 -7.85 3.26
CA LEU A 39 -19.46 -6.51 3.79
C LEU A 39 -20.79 -5.84 4.15
N PHE A 40 -20.91 -5.40 5.39
CA PHE A 40 -22.13 -4.86 5.98
C PHE A 40 -21.97 -3.38 6.36
N ASP A 41 -23.11 -2.68 6.52
CA ASP A 41 -23.13 -1.29 6.96
C ASP A 41 -22.30 -1.10 8.24
N GLY A 42 -21.40 -0.11 8.22
CA GLY A 42 -20.51 0.16 9.34
C GLY A 42 -19.18 -0.58 9.33
N ASP A 43 -19.01 -1.61 8.50
CA ASP A 43 -17.72 -2.29 8.36
C ASP A 43 -16.63 -1.32 7.89
N VAL A 44 -15.43 -1.45 8.45
CA VAL A 44 -14.28 -0.62 8.10
C VAL A 44 -13.24 -1.46 7.38
N ILE A 45 -12.82 -0.98 6.22
CA ILE A 45 -11.74 -1.54 5.43
C ILE A 45 -10.53 -0.61 5.55
N ILE A 46 -9.38 -1.18 5.90
CA ILE A 46 -8.11 -0.45 5.95
C ILE A 46 -7.25 -0.90 4.78
N ILE A 47 -6.93 0.00 3.86
CA ILE A 47 -6.09 -0.29 2.70
C ILE A 47 -4.73 0.35 2.94
N ARG A 48 -3.66 -0.45 2.94
CA ARG A 48 -2.28 0.03 3.02
C ARG A 48 -1.63 -0.17 1.66
N ARG A 49 -1.05 0.90 1.11
CA ARG A 49 -0.34 0.94 -0.16
C ARG A 49 1.10 1.38 0.09
N PHE A 50 2.06 0.61 -0.42
CA PHE A 50 3.49 0.88 -0.34
C PHE A 50 4.03 1.03 -1.76
N GLN A 51 4.73 2.13 -2.01
CA GLN A 51 5.41 2.37 -3.28
C GLN A 51 6.90 2.54 -3.03
N HIS A 52 7.70 1.70 -3.67
CA HIS A 52 9.16 1.79 -3.64
C HIS A 52 9.67 2.62 -4.82
N ASP A 53 10.86 3.18 -4.69
CA ASP A 53 11.52 3.99 -5.74
C ASP A 53 11.65 3.26 -7.09
N THR A 54 11.60 1.93 -7.11
CA THR A 54 11.70 1.07 -8.29
C THR A 54 10.39 0.87 -9.06
N GLN A 55 9.35 1.67 -8.79
CA GLN A 55 7.97 1.50 -9.31
C GLN A 55 7.20 0.28 -8.78
N ASP A 56 7.83 -0.59 -8.00
CA ASP A 56 7.13 -1.70 -7.36
C ASP A 56 6.13 -1.17 -6.34
N GLU A 57 4.88 -1.58 -6.49
CA GLU A 57 3.79 -1.23 -5.60
C GLU A 57 3.21 -2.50 -4.96
N THR A 58 3.02 -2.46 -3.65
CA THR A 58 2.27 -3.47 -2.94
C THR A 58 1.08 -2.85 -2.22
N ALA A 59 -0.03 -3.58 -2.17
CA ALA A 59 -1.19 -3.15 -1.42
C ALA A 59 -1.82 -4.32 -0.66
N VAL A 60 -2.31 -4.03 0.55
CA VAL A 60 -3.02 -4.98 1.41
C VAL A 60 -4.27 -4.31 1.94
N ALA A 61 -5.41 -5.01 1.90
CA ALA A 61 -6.64 -4.59 2.54
C ALA A 61 -6.93 -5.45 3.77
N GLU A 62 -7.21 -4.83 4.91
CA GLU A 62 -7.80 -5.51 6.06
C GLU A 62 -9.33 -5.40 5.96
N ILE A 63 -9.99 -6.56 5.79
CA ILE A 63 -11.43 -6.69 5.58
C ILE A 63 -11.94 -7.72 6.58
N ASN A 64 -12.90 -7.38 7.43
CA ASN A 64 -13.42 -8.29 8.47
C ASN A 64 -12.32 -8.94 9.32
N ARG A 65 -11.30 -8.16 9.70
CA ARG A 65 -10.09 -8.58 10.43
C ARG A 65 -9.23 -9.63 9.71
N ARG A 66 -9.40 -9.78 8.39
CA ARG A 66 -8.56 -10.63 7.53
C ARG A 66 -7.74 -9.77 6.59
N SER A 67 -6.46 -10.08 6.47
CA SER A 67 -5.56 -9.44 5.52
C SER A 67 -5.72 -10.07 4.14
N VAL A 68 -5.98 -9.24 3.14
CA VAL A 68 -6.10 -9.62 1.73
C VAL A 68 -5.01 -8.89 0.96
N ALA A 69 -4.02 -9.64 0.48
CA ALA A 69 -3.03 -9.11 -0.45
C ALA A 69 -3.70 -8.78 -1.79
N LEU A 70 -3.36 -7.62 -2.35
CA LEU A 70 -3.96 -7.12 -3.58
C LEU A 70 -2.96 -7.18 -4.72
N LYS A 71 -3.37 -7.84 -5.81
CA LYS A 71 -2.68 -7.75 -7.10
C LYS A 71 -2.81 -6.37 -7.72
N ARG A 72 -3.97 -5.75 -7.52
CA ARG A 72 -4.26 -4.42 -8.05
C ARG A 72 -5.19 -3.67 -7.13
N LEU A 73 -4.77 -2.46 -6.76
CA LEU A 73 -5.61 -1.43 -6.17
C LEU A 73 -5.89 -0.36 -7.24
N SER A 74 -7.14 0.03 -7.41
CA SER A 74 -7.49 1.18 -8.25
C SER A 74 -8.51 2.06 -7.54
N ILE A 75 -8.18 3.33 -7.39
CA ILE A 75 -9.03 4.34 -6.75
C ILE A 75 -9.33 5.39 -7.81
N GLY A 76 -10.60 5.62 -8.10
CA GLY A 76 -11.03 6.52 -9.17
C GLY A 76 -12.39 7.16 -8.91
N HIS A 77 -12.92 7.81 -9.95
CA HIS A 77 -14.16 8.58 -9.88
C HIS A 77 -15.41 7.76 -9.48
N ASP A 78 -15.43 6.47 -9.83
CA ASP A 78 -16.57 5.59 -9.52
C ASP A 78 -16.47 4.91 -8.16
N GLY A 79 -15.27 4.82 -7.59
CA GLY A 79 -15.03 4.08 -6.35
C GLY A 79 -13.64 3.47 -6.20
N VAL A 80 -13.59 2.45 -5.35
CA VAL A 80 -12.38 1.69 -5.04
C VAL A 80 -12.53 0.26 -5.56
N HIS A 81 -11.60 -0.17 -6.40
CA HIS A 81 -11.50 -1.53 -6.90
C HIS A 81 -10.35 -2.27 -6.22
N LEU A 82 -10.67 -3.40 -5.60
CA LEU A 82 -9.74 -4.27 -4.91
C LEU A 82 -9.68 -5.61 -5.65
N GLN A 83 -8.54 -5.90 -6.28
CA GLN A 83 -8.29 -7.18 -6.92
C GLN A 83 -7.36 -8.03 -6.04
N PRO A 84 -7.86 -9.12 -5.43
CA PRO A 84 -7.03 -10.02 -4.63
C PRO A 84 -5.91 -10.68 -5.45
N GLU A 85 -4.80 -11.02 -4.80
CA GLU A 85 -3.71 -11.83 -5.39
C GLU A 85 -4.12 -13.30 -5.56
N GLN A 86 -4.84 -13.85 -4.57
CA GLN A 86 -5.25 -15.25 -4.58
C GLN A 86 -6.35 -15.50 -5.61
N ALA A 87 -6.09 -16.41 -6.56
CA ALA A 87 -7.09 -16.91 -7.49
C ALA A 87 -8.30 -17.53 -6.74
N GLY A 88 -9.51 -17.23 -7.21
CA GLY A 88 -10.76 -17.69 -6.59
C GLY A 88 -11.35 -16.76 -5.53
N THR A 89 -10.63 -15.71 -5.10
CA THR A 89 -11.23 -14.63 -4.30
C THR A 89 -11.83 -13.59 -5.25
N PRO A 90 -13.12 -13.25 -5.15
CA PRO A 90 -13.75 -12.29 -6.06
C PRO A 90 -13.16 -10.90 -5.88
N ALA A 91 -13.08 -10.15 -6.99
CA ALA A 91 -12.75 -8.74 -6.94
C ALA A 91 -13.89 -7.96 -6.26
N MET A 92 -13.53 -6.93 -5.50
CA MET A 92 -14.49 -6.10 -4.78
C MET A 92 -14.49 -4.71 -5.40
N PHE A 93 -15.68 -4.22 -5.76
CA PHE A 93 -15.87 -2.86 -6.22
C PHE A 93 -16.74 -2.08 -5.23
N LEU A 94 -16.12 -1.12 -4.57
CA LEU A 94 -16.73 -0.29 -3.54
C LEU A 94 -17.13 1.04 -4.17
N HIS A 95 -18.39 1.17 -4.56
CA HIS A 95 -18.92 2.40 -5.16
C HIS A 95 -18.88 3.57 -4.18
N ASN A 96 -18.57 4.78 -4.68
CA ASN A 96 -18.51 5.99 -3.84
C ASN A 96 -19.80 6.28 -3.05
N ARG A 97 -20.97 5.91 -3.60
CA ARG A 97 -22.27 6.08 -2.93
C ARG A 97 -22.46 5.13 -1.74
N ASP A 98 -21.75 4.01 -1.73
CA ASP A 98 -21.89 2.91 -0.77
C ASP A 98 -20.72 2.87 0.23
N ILE A 99 -19.85 3.89 0.23
CA ILE A 99 -18.74 4.04 1.18
C ILE A 99 -18.63 5.47 1.74
N GLN A 100 -17.92 5.58 2.85
CA GLN A 100 -17.48 6.83 3.46
C GLN A 100 -15.98 6.76 3.70
N VAL A 101 -15.24 7.74 3.21
CA VAL A 101 -13.83 7.90 3.60
C VAL A 101 -13.78 8.42 5.04
N LEU A 102 -13.13 7.68 5.93
CA LEU A 102 -12.91 8.06 7.33
C LEU A 102 -11.60 8.84 7.49
N GLY A 103 -10.58 8.49 6.71
CA GLY A 103 -9.28 9.14 6.79
C GLY A 103 -8.29 8.67 5.74
N LEU A 104 -7.30 9.53 5.50
CA LEU A 104 -6.13 9.29 4.67
C LEU A 104 -4.89 9.65 5.48
N VAL A 105 -3.94 8.73 5.57
CA VAL A 105 -2.63 8.99 6.17
C VAL A 105 -1.56 8.71 5.12
N MET A 106 -0.66 9.68 4.93
CA MET A 106 0.48 9.58 4.02
C MET A 106 1.77 9.70 4.81
N GLY A 107 2.78 8.93 4.41
CA GLY A 107 4.09 8.92 5.05
C GLY A 107 5.19 8.56 4.07
N ILE A 108 6.41 8.96 4.43
CA ILE A 108 7.63 8.62 3.71
C ILE A 108 8.56 7.94 4.72
N GLU A 109 9.11 6.80 4.32
CA GLU A 109 10.10 6.06 5.09
C GLU A 109 11.42 6.06 4.33
N HIS A 110 12.49 6.44 5.02
CA HIS A 110 13.86 6.35 4.51
C HIS A 110 14.50 5.11 5.09
N GLN A 111 14.86 4.15 4.25
CA GLN A 111 15.63 2.99 4.68
C GLN A 111 17.12 3.32 4.52
N ALA A 112 17.83 3.39 5.65
CA ALA A 112 19.28 3.32 5.65
C ALA A 112 19.65 1.84 5.41
N SER A 113 20.45 1.59 4.37
CA SER A 113 21.00 0.25 4.10
C SER A 113 22.14 -0.04 5.08
#